data_AF-A0A812JWI2-F1
#
_entry.id   AF-A0A812JWI2-F1
#
_cell.length_a   1.000
_cell.length_b   1.000
_cell.length_c   1.000
_cell.angle_alpha   90.00
_cell.angle_beta   90.00
_cell.angle_gamma   90.00
#
_symmetry.space_group_name_H-M   'P 1'
#
loop_
_entity.id
_entity.type
_entity.pdbx_description
1 polymer ?
#
loop_
_entity_poly.entity_id
_entity_poly.type
_entity_poly.pdbx_seq_one_letter_code
_entity_poly.pdbx_strand_id
1 'polypeptide(L)'
;ETCAFLLREGKVDPNPLDRFLHTPLDDAIRHGHKDVAELLIKFKGRPSTDDEYLSTVRDEFLKQMEEEKARKDTDKLDKELKTHKFSEVLERLARLRSDLEDDVYQFMTSAANIRYELCRILHMNMHDESSRTRAGWDRLTQQLLELDSSASRILKTISGDVFPWLNSACNNFHTRGLVLLLLPNFSDHLSKLVVVLNHVKALLPRLISQLVSPSGLGYDCRVFGLLCQRPPGVRWLSALGV
;
A
#
# COMPACT_ATOMS: atom_id res chain seq x y z
N GLU A 1 -25.28 43.81 31.42
CA GLU A 1 -26.67 43.28 31.48
C GLU A 1 -26.77 41.83 31.03
N THR A 2 -26.28 41.47 29.83
CA THR A 2 -26.32 40.10 29.30
C THR A 2 -25.66 39.05 30.21
N CYS A 3 -24.49 39.34 30.81
CA CYS A 3 -23.84 38.44 31.78
C CYS A 3 -24.72 38.16 33.00
N ALA A 4 -25.42 39.18 33.51
CA ALA A 4 -26.31 39.02 34.67
C ALA A 4 -27.53 38.16 34.35
N PHE A 5 -28.06 38.27 33.12
CA PHE A 5 -29.15 37.43 32.65
C PHE A 5 -28.70 35.96 32.52
N LEU A 6 -27.57 35.71 31.86
CA LEU A 6 -27.05 34.34 31.64
C LEU A 6 -26.75 33.61 32.96
N LEU A 7 -26.13 34.29 33.94
CA LEU A 7 -25.77 33.69 35.22
C LEU A 7 -26.97 33.46 36.14
N ARG A 8 -28.02 34.28 36.06
CA ARG A 8 -29.22 34.18 36.91
C ARG A 8 -30.27 33.24 36.34
N GLU A 9 -30.59 33.41 35.06
CA GLU A 9 -31.70 32.72 34.41
C GLU A 9 -31.22 31.53 33.58
N GLY A 10 -30.05 31.66 32.95
CA GLY A 10 -29.53 30.70 31.98
C GLY A 10 -28.90 29.44 32.58
N LYS A 11 -28.68 29.39 33.91
CA LYS A 11 -27.96 28.31 34.61
C LYS A 11 -26.65 27.92 33.92
N VAL A 12 -25.97 28.91 33.36
CA VAL A 12 -24.72 28.72 32.61
C VAL A 12 -23.58 28.53 33.60
N ASP A 13 -22.64 27.64 33.27
CA ASP A 13 -21.38 27.51 34.00
C ASP A 13 -20.63 28.86 33.96
N PRO A 14 -20.21 29.43 35.10
CA PRO A 14 -19.40 30.64 35.14
C PRO A 14 -17.93 30.42 34.74
N ASN A 15 -17.48 29.16 34.57
CA ASN A 15 -16.08 28.80 34.31
C ASN A 15 -15.80 28.07 32.97
N PRO A 16 -16.49 28.36 31.85
CA PRO A 16 -16.18 27.73 30.58
C PRO A 16 -14.77 28.14 30.13
N LEU A 17 -14.01 27.19 29.60
CA LEU A 17 -12.71 27.46 29.01
C LEU A 17 -12.87 27.82 27.53
N ASP A 18 -12.16 28.85 27.10
CA ASP A 18 -12.01 29.16 25.68
C ASP A 18 -10.89 28.30 25.02
N ARG A 19 -10.65 28.51 23.74
CA ARG A 19 -9.58 27.81 22.99
C ARG A 19 -8.15 28.11 23.47
N PHE A 20 -7.99 29.13 24.31
CA PHE A 20 -6.73 29.55 24.91
C PHE A 20 -6.68 29.23 26.42
N LEU A 21 -7.65 28.45 26.92
CA LEU A 21 -7.78 28.03 28.32
C LEU A 21 -8.01 29.19 29.29
N HIS A 22 -8.68 30.24 28.84
CA HIS A 22 -9.12 31.36 29.66
C HIS A 22 -10.57 31.20 30.09
N THR A 23 -10.87 31.69 31.29
CA THR A 23 -12.24 31.76 31.81
C THR A 23 -12.86 33.13 31.49
N PRO A 24 -14.19 33.27 31.60
CA PRO A 24 -14.84 34.57 31.45
C PRO A 24 -14.31 35.63 32.44
N LEU A 25 -13.78 35.20 33.59
CA LEU A 25 -13.18 36.11 34.57
C LEU A 25 -11.84 36.67 34.07
N ASP A 26 -11.02 35.84 33.41
CA ASP A 26 -9.76 36.31 32.80
C ASP A 26 -10.04 37.33 31.70
N ASP A 27 -11.05 37.09 30.88
CA ASP A 27 -11.46 38.03 29.83
C ASP A 27 -11.98 39.35 30.43
N ALA A 28 -12.82 39.29 31.48
CA ALA A 28 -13.31 40.48 32.16
C ALA A 28 -12.18 41.32 32.78
N ILE A 29 -11.17 40.66 33.37
CA ILE A 29 -9.99 41.32 33.94
C ILE A 29 -9.12 41.91 32.81
N ARG A 30 -8.83 41.13 31.77
CA ARG A 30 -8.00 41.54 30.62
C ARG A 30 -8.56 42.77 29.92
N HIS A 31 -9.89 42.85 29.79
CA HIS A 31 -10.58 43.95 29.14
C HIS A 31 -11.03 45.07 30.11
N GLY A 32 -10.75 44.96 31.40
CA GLY A 32 -11.01 46.00 32.40
C GLY A 32 -12.48 46.16 32.80
N HIS A 33 -13.32 45.15 32.57
CA HIS A 33 -14.74 45.12 32.92
C HIS A 33 -14.94 44.75 34.40
N LYS A 34 -14.70 45.72 35.28
CA LYS A 34 -14.72 45.53 36.75
C LYS A 34 -16.08 45.04 37.27
N ASP A 35 -17.16 45.61 36.75
CA ASP A 35 -18.54 45.24 37.08
C ASP A 35 -18.86 43.79 36.69
N VAL A 36 -18.38 43.35 35.54
CA VAL A 36 -18.52 41.96 35.06
C VAL A 36 -17.65 41.01 35.89
N ALA A 37 -16.43 41.40 36.22
CA ALA A 37 -15.53 40.60 37.05
C ALA A 37 -16.10 40.37 38.46
N GLU A 38 -16.61 41.43 39.11
CA GLU A 38 -17.28 41.33 40.42
C GLU A 38 -18.51 40.41 40.36
N LEU A 39 -19.30 40.52 39.29
CA LEU A 39 -20.45 39.67 39.07
C LEU A 39 -20.04 38.20 38.90
N LEU A 40 -19.01 37.90 38.10
CA LEU A 40 -18.52 36.53 37.91
C LEU A 40 -18.00 35.94 39.23
N ILE A 41 -17.24 36.70 40.02
CA ILE A 41 -16.76 36.28 41.34
C ILE A 41 -17.94 35.93 42.27
N LYS A 42 -19.00 36.76 42.28
CA LYS A 42 -20.22 36.50 43.07
C LYS A 42 -20.90 35.18 42.68
N PHE A 43 -20.79 34.78 41.43
CA PHE A 43 -21.34 33.53 40.91
C PHE A 43 -20.32 32.37 40.88
N LYS A 44 -19.23 32.45 41.66
CA LYS A 44 -18.16 31.42 41.74
C LYS A 44 -17.32 31.26 40.46
N GLY A 45 -17.17 32.35 39.70
CA GLY A 45 -16.18 32.47 38.63
C GLY A 45 -14.75 32.39 39.18
N ARG A 46 -13.90 31.60 38.53
CA ARG A 46 -12.50 31.35 38.91
C ARG A 46 -11.57 31.84 37.80
N PRO A 47 -10.39 32.39 38.12
CA PRO A 47 -9.38 32.79 37.13
C PRO A 47 -8.62 31.57 36.61
N SER A 48 -8.03 31.63 35.40
CA SER A 48 -7.27 30.51 34.80
C SER A 48 -6.05 30.05 35.62
N THR A 49 -5.69 30.77 36.69
CA THR A 49 -4.55 30.49 37.59
C THR A 49 -4.91 29.60 38.79
N ASP A 50 -6.18 29.22 38.95
CA ASP A 50 -6.63 28.30 40.01
C ASP A 50 -6.31 26.84 39.65
N ASP A 51 -5.09 26.38 39.99
CA ASP A 51 -4.53 25.09 39.56
C ASP A 51 -5.35 23.86 40.00
N GLU A 52 -5.98 23.88 41.18
CA GLU A 52 -6.67 22.72 41.75
C GLU A 52 -7.95 22.37 40.96
N TYR A 53 -8.75 23.39 40.65
CA TYR A 53 -9.98 23.21 39.88
C TYR A 53 -9.69 23.09 38.38
N LEU A 54 -8.76 23.89 37.86
CA LEU A 54 -8.58 24.00 36.42
C LEU A 54 -7.72 22.92 35.80
N SER A 55 -6.82 22.27 36.54
CA SER A 55 -6.02 21.17 35.97
C SER A 55 -6.90 20.04 35.44
N THR A 56 -7.87 19.59 36.23
CA THR A 56 -8.82 18.52 35.84
C THR A 56 -9.74 18.92 34.69
N VAL A 57 -10.34 20.12 34.78
CA VAL A 57 -11.26 20.65 33.75
C VAL A 57 -10.51 20.92 32.44
N ARG A 58 -9.26 21.41 32.51
CA ARG A 58 -8.39 21.63 31.35
C ARG A 58 -8.06 20.33 30.65
N ASP A 59 -7.67 19.30 31.39
CA ASP A 59 -7.29 18.02 30.80
C ASP A 59 -8.50 17.37 30.11
N GLU A 60 -9.69 17.43 30.72
CA GLU A 60 -10.94 16.97 30.09
C GLU A 60 -11.31 17.81 28.85
N PHE A 61 -11.15 19.13 28.91
CA PHE A 61 -11.41 20.03 27.77
C PHE A 61 -10.47 19.76 26.60
N LEU A 62 -9.17 19.59 26.86
CA LEU A 62 -8.17 19.25 25.83
C LEU A 62 -8.50 17.91 25.18
N LYS A 63 -8.86 16.91 25.99
CA LYS A 63 -9.29 15.60 25.50
C LYS A 63 -10.53 15.73 24.60
N GLN A 64 -11.55 16.49 25.00
CA GLN A 64 -12.74 16.72 24.18
C GLN A 64 -12.40 17.45 22.88
N MET A 65 -11.50 18.44 22.91
CA MET A 65 -11.02 19.13 21.72
C MET A 65 -10.29 18.19 20.74
N GLU A 66 -9.42 17.32 21.26
CA GLU A 66 -8.70 16.32 20.47
C GLU A 66 -9.66 15.29 19.87
N GLU A 67 -10.62 14.79 20.65
CA GLU A 67 -11.67 13.87 20.19
C GLU A 67 -12.55 14.52 19.12
N GLU A 68 -12.94 15.79 19.31
CA GLU A 68 -13.73 16.52 18.32
C GLU A 68 -12.95 16.80 17.03
N LYS A 69 -11.66 17.13 17.16
CA LYS A 69 -10.77 17.26 16.01
C LYS A 69 -10.63 15.93 15.28
N ALA A 70 -10.38 14.84 16.00
CA ALA A 70 -10.29 13.49 15.44
C ALA A 70 -11.60 13.10 14.74
N ARG A 71 -12.75 13.40 15.34
CA ARG A 71 -14.09 13.19 14.72
C ARG A 71 -14.25 13.98 13.43
N LYS A 72 -13.84 15.25 13.41
CA LYS A 72 -13.89 16.09 12.19
C LYS A 72 -12.96 15.55 11.11
N ASP A 73 -11.77 15.09 11.48
CA ASP A 73 -10.81 14.48 10.56
C ASP A 73 -11.36 13.16 9.99
N THR A 74 -12.00 12.32 10.80
CA THR A 74 -12.66 11.09 10.34
C THR A 74 -13.86 11.37 9.44
N ASP A 75 -14.70 12.36 9.76
CA ASP A 75 -15.84 12.75 8.93
C ASP A 75 -15.39 13.32 7.57
N LYS A 76 -14.29 14.07 7.57
CA LYS A 76 -13.69 14.56 6.34
C LYS A 76 -13.16 13.41 5.48
N LEU A 77 -12.47 12.45 6.10
CA LEU A 77 -11.99 11.26 5.41
C LEU A 77 -13.16 10.44 4.82
N ASP A 78 -14.22 10.21 5.59
CA ASP A 78 -15.41 9.46 5.11
C ASP A 78 -16.09 10.16 3.92
N LYS A 79 -16.16 11.50 3.94
CA LYS A 79 -16.65 12.28 2.78
C LYS A 79 -15.75 12.12 1.56
N GLU A 80 -14.43 12.13 1.75
CA GLU A 80 -13.47 11.91 0.66
C GLU A 80 -13.54 10.48 0.11
N LEU A 81 -13.70 9.47 0.97
CA LEU A 81 -13.90 8.06 0.59
C LEU A 81 -15.18 7.86 -0.24
N LYS A 82 -16.23 8.62 0.06
CA LYS A 82 -17.51 8.61 -0.68
C LYS A 82 -17.46 9.37 -2.00
N THR A 83 -16.35 10.04 -2.34
CA THR A 83 -16.23 10.68 -3.64
C THR A 83 -16.18 9.62 -4.76
N HIS A 84 -16.96 9.81 -5.82
CA HIS A 84 -17.03 8.90 -6.97
C HIS A 84 -15.65 8.55 -7.57
N LYS A 85 -14.69 9.48 -7.47
CA LYS A 85 -13.32 9.27 -7.99
C LYS A 85 -12.52 8.28 -7.16
N PHE A 86 -12.75 8.23 -5.84
CA PHE A 86 -12.08 7.27 -4.96
C PHE A 86 -12.61 5.86 -5.17
N SER A 87 -13.94 5.71 -5.25
CA SER A 87 -14.57 4.42 -5.56
C SER A 87 -14.14 3.89 -6.94
N GLU A 88 -14.02 4.77 -7.94
CA GLU A 88 -13.52 4.41 -9.27
C GLU A 88 -12.09 3.85 -9.24
N VAL A 89 -11.19 4.48 -8.46
CA VAL A 89 -9.81 3.99 -8.28
C VAL A 89 -9.80 2.62 -7.60
N LEU A 90 -10.59 2.43 -6.54
CA LEU A 90 -10.68 1.16 -5.84
C LEU A 90 -11.27 0.05 -6.71
N GLU A 91 -12.35 0.32 -7.44
CA GLU A 91 -12.94 -0.62 -8.38
C GLU A 91 -11.94 -0.99 -9.47
N ARG A 92 -11.17 -0.02 -9.97
CA ARG A 92 -10.16 -0.29 -10.99
C ARG A 92 -9.06 -1.19 -10.44
N LEU A 93 -8.59 -0.95 -9.21
CA LEU A 93 -7.61 -1.81 -8.54
C LEU A 93 -8.15 -3.22 -8.30
N ALA A 94 -9.42 -3.35 -7.92
CA ALA A 94 -10.06 -4.66 -7.74
C ALA A 94 -10.15 -5.45 -9.05
N ARG A 95 -10.52 -4.78 -10.15
CA ARG A 95 -10.52 -5.39 -11.50
C ARG A 95 -9.11 -5.81 -11.92
N LEU A 96 -8.13 -4.92 -11.77
CA LEU A 96 -6.72 -5.24 -12.10
C LEU A 96 -6.20 -6.43 -11.31
N ARG A 97 -6.55 -6.54 -10.02
CA ARG A 97 -6.20 -7.71 -9.22
C ARG A 97 -6.82 -8.97 -9.82
N SER A 98 -8.13 -8.96 -10.07
CA SER A 98 -8.84 -10.11 -10.64
C SER A 98 -8.26 -10.52 -12.01
N ASP A 99 -7.93 -9.56 -12.86
CA ASP A 99 -7.41 -9.80 -14.21
C ASP A 99 -5.99 -10.41 -14.19
N LEU A 100 -5.23 -10.18 -13.12
CA LEU A 100 -3.85 -10.66 -12.99
C LEU A 100 -3.71 -11.89 -12.10
N GLU A 101 -4.69 -12.19 -11.25
CA GLU A 101 -4.57 -13.20 -10.19
C GLU A 101 -4.24 -14.60 -10.76
N ASP A 102 -5.02 -15.07 -11.72
CA ASP A 102 -4.82 -16.37 -12.36
C ASP A 102 -3.49 -16.46 -13.10
N ASP A 103 -3.12 -15.40 -13.83
CA ASP A 103 -1.89 -15.36 -14.61
C ASP A 103 -0.64 -15.32 -13.73
N VAL A 104 -0.68 -14.55 -12.65
CA VAL A 104 0.39 -14.51 -11.66
C VAL A 104 0.50 -15.85 -10.92
N TYR A 105 -0.62 -16.45 -10.54
CA TYR A 105 -0.63 -17.77 -9.92
C TYR A 105 0.00 -18.82 -10.84
N GLN A 106 -0.38 -18.82 -12.11
CA GLN A 106 0.17 -19.73 -13.11
C GLN A 106 1.67 -19.49 -13.32
N PHE A 107 2.09 -18.23 -13.47
CA PHE A 107 3.50 -17.87 -13.62
C PHE A 107 4.36 -18.36 -12.44
N MET A 108 3.90 -18.11 -11.21
CA MET A 108 4.59 -18.53 -9.99
C MET A 108 4.67 -20.06 -9.88
N THR A 109 3.58 -20.74 -10.20
CA THR A 109 3.51 -22.21 -10.18
C THR A 109 4.47 -22.81 -11.21
N SER A 110 4.49 -22.30 -12.45
CA SER A 110 5.42 -22.75 -13.47
C SER A 110 6.88 -22.49 -13.08
N ALA A 111 7.19 -21.32 -12.52
CA ALA A 111 8.53 -20.98 -12.06
C ALA A 111 9.01 -21.94 -10.94
N ALA A 112 8.13 -22.26 -9.98
CA ALA A 112 8.42 -23.20 -8.91
C ALA A 112 8.64 -24.62 -9.44
N ASN A 113 7.80 -25.09 -10.37
CA ASN A 113 7.93 -26.40 -11.00
C ASN A 113 9.22 -26.51 -11.81
N ILE A 114 9.58 -25.48 -12.58
CA ILE A 114 10.85 -25.42 -13.31
C ILE A 114 12.02 -25.52 -12.32
N ARG A 115 12.00 -24.77 -11.23
CA ARG A 115 13.05 -24.85 -10.21
C ARG A 115 13.16 -26.25 -9.63
N TYR A 116 12.04 -26.87 -9.27
CA TYR A 116 12.01 -28.24 -8.74
C TYR A 116 12.60 -29.23 -9.73
N GLU A 117 12.19 -29.15 -11.01
CA GLU A 117 12.68 -30.02 -12.06
C GLU A 117 14.18 -29.83 -12.33
N LEU A 118 14.66 -28.58 -12.33
CA LEU A 118 16.09 -28.29 -12.44
C LEU A 118 16.88 -28.82 -11.25
N CYS A 119 16.40 -28.61 -10.03
CA CYS A 119 17.02 -29.14 -8.82
C CYS A 119 17.06 -30.67 -8.85
N ARG A 120 15.98 -31.33 -9.30
CA ARG A 120 15.93 -32.77 -9.50
C ARG A 120 16.99 -33.21 -10.50
N ILE A 121 17.08 -32.57 -11.67
CA ILE A 121 18.09 -32.90 -12.69
C ILE A 121 19.52 -32.71 -12.16
N LEU A 122 19.76 -31.66 -11.36
CA LEU A 122 21.09 -31.32 -10.82
C LEU A 122 21.51 -32.19 -9.62
N HIS A 123 20.59 -32.60 -8.75
CA HIS A 123 20.87 -33.46 -7.58
C HIS A 123 20.94 -34.95 -7.93
N MET A 124 20.60 -35.35 -9.15
CA MET A 124 20.74 -36.73 -9.63
C MET A 124 22.22 -37.08 -9.83
N ASN A 125 22.84 -37.58 -8.76
CA ASN A 125 24.14 -38.26 -8.83
C ASN A 125 24.07 -39.45 -9.80
N MET A 126 24.77 -39.34 -10.94
CA MET A 126 25.69 -40.31 -11.60
C MET A 126 25.36 -41.83 -11.70
N HIS A 127 24.26 -42.35 -11.15
CA HIS A 127 24.04 -43.80 -11.03
C HIS A 127 22.69 -44.31 -11.54
N ASP A 128 21.77 -43.45 -11.98
CA ASP A 128 20.50 -43.90 -12.52
C ASP A 128 20.17 -43.20 -13.84
N GLU A 129 20.65 -43.78 -14.95
CA GLU A 129 20.34 -43.31 -16.30
C GLU A 129 18.86 -43.39 -16.64
N SER A 130 18.09 -44.20 -15.89
CA SER A 130 16.68 -44.46 -16.16
C SER A 130 15.76 -43.26 -15.88
N SER A 131 16.20 -42.26 -15.09
CA SER A 131 15.40 -41.09 -14.71
C SER A 131 15.66 -39.84 -15.57
N ARG A 132 16.66 -39.87 -16.48
CA ARG A 132 16.76 -38.94 -17.64
C ARG A 132 15.75 -39.30 -18.73
N THR A 133 14.52 -39.57 -18.31
CA THR A 133 13.44 -39.95 -19.22
C THR A 133 13.09 -38.75 -20.10
N ARG A 134 12.84 -39.02 -21.40
CA ARG A 134 12.23 -38.06 -22.33
C ARG A 134 11.02 -37.34 -21.69
N ALA A 135 10.23 -38.06 -20.89
CA ALA A 135 9.11 -37.53 -20.12
C ALA A 135 9.46 -36.41 -19.11
N GLY A 136 10.65 -36.43 -18.50
CA GLY A 136 11.12 -35.35 -17.61
C GLY A 136 11.43 -34.06 -18.36
N TRP A 137 12.10 -34.19 -19.52
CA TRP A 137 12.39 -33.07 -20.41
C TRP A 137 11.14 -32.51 -21.09
N ASP A 138 10.19 -33.38 -21.45
CA ASP A 138 8.88 -32.96 -21.96
C ASP A 138 8.12 -32.16 -20.91
N ARG A 139 8.10 -32.59 -19.64
CA ARG A 139 7.50 -31.83 -18.53
C ARG A 139 8.17 -30.48 -18.33
N LEU A 140 9.50 -30.42 -18.32
CA LEU A 140 10.24 -29.16 -18.19
C LEU A 140 9.91 -28.21 -19.35
N THR A 141 9.86 -28.72 -20.57
CA THR A 141 9.52 -27.95 -21.78
C THR A 141 8.10 -27.39 -21.70
N GLN A 142 7.13 -28.19 -21.25
CA GLN A 142 5.76 -27.72 -21.02
C GLN A 142 5.68 -26.61 -19.96
N GLN A 143 6.39 -26.75 -18.84
CA GLN A 143 6.40 -25.70 -17.81
C GLN A 143 7.05 -24.40 -18.31
N LEU A 144 8.06 -24.48 -19.17
CA LEU A 144 8.70 -23.31 -19.79
C LEU A 144 7.78 -22.59 -20.78
N LEU A 145 7.01 -23.34 -21.57
CA LEU A 145 5.99 -22.78 -22.46
C LEU A 145 4.87 -22.09 -21.67
N GLU A 146 4.43 -22.70 -20.58
CA GLU A 146 3.41 -22.13 -19.70
C GLU A 146 3.92 -20.86 -18.98
N LEU A 147 5.19 -20.85 -18.58
CA LEU A 147 5.86 -19.68 -18.03
C LEU A 147 5.93 -18.53 -19.05
N ASP A 148 6.26 -18.81 -20.32
CA ASP A 148 6.29 -17.79 -21.39
C ASP A 148 4.89 -17.21 -21.67
N SER A 149 3.90 -18.10 -21.71
CA SER A 149 2.50 -17.74 -21.98
C SER A 149 1.94 -16.85 -20.88
N SER A 150 2.09 -17.24 -19.61
CA SER A 150 1.68 -16.43 -18.46
C SER A 150 2.45 -15.11 -18.37
N ALA A 151 3.78 -15.12 -18.54
CA ALA A 151 4.60 -13.90 -18.58
C ALA A 151 4.11 -12.91 -19.65
N SER A 152 3.74 -13.43 -20.82
CA SER A 152 3.23 -12.62 -21.94
C SER A 152 1.89 -11.96 -21.63
N ARG A 153 0.98 -12.68 -20.97
CA ARG A 153 -0.33 -12.13 -20.57
C ARG A 153 -0.19 -11.08 -19.49
N ILE A 154 0.63 -11.34 -18.45
CA ILE A 154 0.95 -10.36 -17.41
C ILE A 154 1.55 -9.09 -18.03
N LEU A 155 2.54 -9.24 -18.92
CA LEU A 155 3.20 -8.10 -19.57
C LEU A 155 2.22 -7.28 -20.41
N LYS A 156 1.30 -7.95 -21.12
CA LYS A 156 0.24 -7.32 -21.91
C LYS A 156 -0.70 -6.50 -21.02
N THR A 157 -1.14 -7.05 -19.90
CA THR A 157 -2.03 -6.36 -18.95
C THR A 157 -1.33 -5.17 -18.31
N ILE A 158 -0.08 -5.34 -17.84
CA ILE A 158 0.67 -4.23 -17.23
C ILE A 158 0.94 -3.11 -18.25
N SER A 159 1.41 -3.46 -19.45
CA SER A 159 1.84 -2.48 -20.45
C SER A 159 0.66 -1.83 -21.17
N GLY A 160 -0.39 -2.60 -21.45
CA GLY A 160 -1.54 -2.17 -22.23
C GLY A 160 -2.64 -1.51 -21.39
N ASP A 161 -2.73 -1.82 -20.10
CA ASP A 161 -3.79 -1.30 -19.24
C ASP A 161 -3.24 -0.56 -18.01
N VAL A 162 -2.45 -1.23 -17.18
CA VAL A 162 -2.05 -0.68 -15.87
C VAL A 162 -1.23 0.60 -16.01
N PHE A 163 -0.23 0.64 -16.89
CA PHE A 163 0.60 1.83 -17.08
C PHE A 163 -0.19 3.02 -17.65
N PRO A 164 -0.96 2.88 -18.75
CA PRO A 164 -1.81 3.96 -19.25
C PRO A 164 -2.75 4.52 -18.18
N TRP A 165 -3.41 3.64 -17.43
CA TRP A 165 -4.30 4.04 -16.34
C TRP A 165 -3.53 4.77 -15.23
N LEU A 166 -2.42 4.20 -14.74
CA LEU A 166 -1.63 4.79 -13.66
C LEU A 166 -1.09 6.16 -14.05
N ASN A 167 -0.61 6.32 -15.28
CA ASN A 167 -0.13 7.61 -15.79
C ASN A 167 -1.27 8.64 -15.85
N SER A 168 -2.46 8.24 -16.33
CA SER A 168 -3.64 9.11 -16.32
C SER A 168 -4.04 9.53 -14.90
N ALA A 169 -4.10 8.57 -13.96
CA ALA A 169 -4.47 8.81 -12.57
C ALA A 169 -3.45 9.68 -11.82
N CYS A 170 -2.16 9.53 -12.11
CA CYS A 170 -1.10 10.38 -11.56
C CYS A 170 -1.10 11.81 -12.11
N ASN A 171 -1.60 12.03 -13.33
CA ASN A 171 -1.67 13.36 -13.95
C ASN A 171 -2.94 14.13 -13.59
N ASN A 172 -3.99 13.44 -13.13
CA ASN A 172 -5.23 14.07 -12.72
C ASN A 172 -5.13 14.66 -11.31
N PHE A 173 -5.42 15.96 -11.18
CA PHE A 173 -5.33 16.73 -9.94
C PHE A 173 -6.07 16.10 -8.77
N HIS A 174 -7.21 15.46 -9.03
CA HIS A 174 -8.06 14.91 -7.99
C HIS A 174 -7.65 13.50 -7.53
N THR A 175 -6.94 12.75 -8.36
CA THR A 175 -6.54 11.36 -8.07
C THR A 175 -5.06 11.22 -7.77
N ARG A 176 -4.22 12.18 -8.17
CA ARG A 176 -2.77 12.14 -7.95
C ARG A 176 -2.39 11.94 -6.48
N GLY A 177 -3.01 12.70 -5.57
CA GLY A 177 -2.75 12.57 -4.13
C GLY A 177 -3.17 11.20 -3.58
N LEU A 178 -4.31 10.68 -4.06
CA LEU A 178 -4.84 9.37 -3.65
C LEU A 178 -3.96 8.23 -4.14
N VAL A 179 -3.48 8.27 -5.39
CA VAL A 179 -2.59 7.24 -5.93
C VAL A 179 -1.28 7.18 -5.15
N LEU A 180 -0.69 8.33 -4.80
CA LEU A 180 0.53 8.36 -4.00
C LEU A 180 0.35 7.80 -2.59
N LEU A 181 -0.84 8.00 -2.00
CA LEU A 181 -1.16 7.53 -0.66
C LEU A 181 -1.51 6.03 -0.64
N LEU A 182 -2.31 5.56 -1.60
CA LEU A 182 -2.76 4.17 -1.68
C LEU A 182 -1.70 3.23 -2.26
N LEU A 183 -0.90 3.72 -3.21
CA LEU A 183 0.03 2.91 -4.02
C LEU A 183 1.45 3.48 -3.99
N PRO A 184 2.08 3.61 -2.81
CA PRO A 184 3.43 4.12 -2.71
C PRO A 184 4.41 3.22 -3.46
N ASN A 185 5.29 3.81 -4.27
CA ASN A 185 6.30 3.11 -5.08
C ASN A 185 5.76 2.06 -6.08
N PHE A 186 4.44 2.00 -6.30
CA PHE A 186 3.83 0.98 -7.14
C PHE A 186 4.33 1.02 -8.59
N SER A 187 4.51 2.21 -9.16
CA SER A 187 5.06 2.39 -10.51
C SER A 187 6.49 1.85 -10.64
N ASP A 188 7.33 2.04 -9.63
CA ASP A 188 8.71 1.54 -9.62
C ASP A 188 8.73 0.00 -9.51
N HIS A 189 7.89 -0.57 -8.64
CA HIS A 189 7.73 -2.02 -8.53
C HIS A 189 7.24 -2.65 -9.83
N LEU A 190 6.24 -2.05 -10.50
CA LEU A 190 5.77 -2.53 -11.80
C LEU A 190 6.86 -2.44 -12.88
N SER A 191 7.64 -1.36 -12.89
CA SER A 191 8.74 -1.19 -13.83
C SER A 191 9.81 -2.27 -13.66
N LYS A 192 10.17 -2.57 -12.41
CA LYS A 192 11.10 -3.67 -12.08
C LYS A 192 10.54 -5.03 -12.52
N LEU A 193 9.26 -5.29 -12.27
CA LEU A 193 8.60 -6.52 -12.70
C LEU A 193 8.63 -6.67 -14.23
N VAL A 194 8.32 -5.62 -14.97
CA VAL A 194 8.36 -5.60 -16.44
C VAL A 194 9.77 -5.90 -16.98
N VAL A 195 10.81 -5.36 -16.35
CA VAL A 195 12.20 -5.69 -16.72
C VAL A 195 12.48 -7.18 -16.53
N VAL A 196 12.05 -7.77 -15.41
CA VAL A 196 12.21 -9.20 -15.14
C VAL A 196 11.46 -10.05 -16.16
N LEU A 197 10.18 -9.74 -16.43
CA LEU A 197 9.36 -10.48 -17.39
C LEU A 197 9.94 -10.42 -18.82
N ASN A 198 10.42 -9.25 -19.26
CA ASN A 198 11.09 -9.13 -20.55
C ASN A 198 12.37 -9.95 -20.63
N HIS A 199 13.14 -10.02 -19.53
CA HIS A 199 14.33 -10.85 -19.48
C HIS A 199 14.00 -12.34 -19.58
N VAL A 200 12.97 -12.79 -18.85
CA VAL A 200 12.45 -14.17 -18.95
C VAL A 200 12.08 -14.49 -20.40
N LYS A 201 11.30 -13.63 -21.05
CA LYS A 201 10.89 -13.79 -22.45
C LYS A 201 12.06 -13.81 -23.44
N ALA A 202 13.13 -13.07 -23.18
CA ALA A 202 14.31 -13.08 -24.04
C ALA A 202 15.11 -14.40 -23.93
N LEU A 203 15.08 -15.06 -22.77
CA LEU A 203 15.82 -16.30 -22.51
C LEU A 203 15.06 -17.57 -22.92
N LEU A 204 13.74 -17.59 -22.73
CA LEU A 204 12.92 -18.80 -22.90
C LEU A 204 13.01 -19.44 -24.29
N PRO A 205 12.94 -18.71 -25.43
CA PRO A 205 13.03 -19.32 -26.76
C PRO A 205 14.36 -20.03 -27.00
N ARG A 206 15.47 -19.43 -26.53
CA ARG A 206 16.81 -20.01 -26.64
C ARG A 206 16.89 -21.30 -25.82
N LEU A 207 16.35 -21.27 -24.62
CA LEU A 207 16.35 -22.41 -23.74
C LEU A 207 15.53 -23.58 -24.31
N ILE A 208 14.31 -23.31 -24.76
CA ILE A 208 13.42 -24.30 -25.37
C ILE A 208 14.08 -24.91 -26.62
N SER A 209 14.70 -24.10 -27.48
CA SER A 209 15.37 -24.59 -28.69
C SER A 209 16.52 -25.57 -28.40
N GLN A 210 17.25 -25.36 -27.30
CA GLN A 210 18.33 -26.25 -26.87
C GLN A 210 17.83 -27.53 -26.21
N LEU A 211 16.63 -27.51 -25.62
CA LEU A 211 15.99 -28.70 -25.02
C LEU A 211 15.37 -29.63 -26.08
N VAL A 212 14.95 -29.09 -27.23
CA VAL A 212 14.22 -29.82 -28.27
C VAL A 212 15.13 -30.39 -29.38
N SER A 213 16.39 -29.96 -29.48
CA SER A 213 17.27 -30.36 -30.59
C SER A 213 17.68 -31.85 -30.53
N PRO A 214 17.43 -32.67 -31.58
CA PRO A 214 17.62 -34.13 -31.52
C PRO A 214 19.06 -34.62 -31.77
N SER A 215 20.01 -33.73 -32.09
CA SER A 215 21.33 -34.12 -32.57
C SER A 215 22.34 -34.30 -31.43
N GLY A 216 22.45 -35.54 -30.96
CA GLY A 216 23.74 -36.16 -30.60
C GLY A 216 24.29 -35.87 -29.20
N LEU A 217 24.27 -36.91 -28.35
CA LEU A 217 25.22 -37.19 -27.28
C LEU A 217 25.56 -36.04 -26.31
N GLY A 218 24.77 -35.99 -25.24
CA GLY A 218 25.07 -35.22 -24.03
C GLY A 218 24.09 -34.08 -23.82
N TYR A 219 23.28 -34.17 -22.78
CA TYR A 219 22.51 -33.04 -22.27
C TYR A 219 23.51 -31.94 -21.86
N ASP A 220 23.76 -31.00 -22.76
CA ASP A 220 24.87 -30.05 -22.68
C ASP A 220 24.66 -29.05 -21.53
N CYS A 221 25.63 -28.93 -20.63
CA CYS A 221 25.64 -28.01 -19.48
C CYS A 221 25.46 -26.52 -19.88
N ARG A 222 25.47 -26.18 -21.17
CA ARG A 222 25.22 -24.84 -21.71
C ARG A 222 23.80 -24.32 -21.43
N VAL A 223 22.80 -25.20 -21.39
CA VAL A 223 21.41 -24.82 -21.02
C VAL A 223 21.36 -24.30 -19.58
N PHE A 224 22.11 -24.95 -18.67
CA PHE A 224 22.27 -24.47 -17.29
C PHE A 224 23.02 -23.13 -17.23
N GLY A 225 24.03 -22.93 -18.07
CA GLY A 225 24.73 -21.65 -18.20
C GLY A 225 23.78 -20.50 -18.58
N LEU A 226 22.79 -20.76 -19.44
CA LEU A 226 21.77 -19.77 -19.83
C LEU A 226 20.75 -19.47 -18.72
N LEU A 227 20.33 -20.48 -17.94
CA LEU A 227 19.45 -20.30 -16.78
C LEU A 227 20.11 -19.50 -15.65
N CYS A 228 21.44 -19.62 -15.54
CA CYS A 228 22.22 -18.90 -14.55
C CYS A 228 22.65 -17.49 -15.00
N GLN A 229 22.31 -17.06 -16.23
CA GLN A 229 22.58 -15.69 -16.67
C GLN A 229 21.74 -14.71 -15.85
N ARG A 230 22.41 -13.92 -15.02
CA ARG A 230 21.77 -12.89 -14.19
C ARG A 230 21.35 -11.70 -15.06
N PRO A 231 20.11 -11.20 -14.95
CA PRO A 231 19.82 -9.84 -15.36
C PRO A 231 20.63 -8.86 -14.49
N PRO A 232 21.16 -7.77 -15.07
CA PRO A 232 21.86 -6.76 -14.30
C PRO A 232 20.92 -6.18 -13.23
N GLY A 233 21.30 -6.30 -11.96
CA GLY A 233 20.60 -5.70 -10.82
C GLY A 233 19.52 -6.54 -10.12
N VAL A 234 19.23 -7.77 -10.53
CA VAL A 234 18.20 -8.62 -9.87
C VAL A 234 18.78 -9.94 -9.38
N ARG A 235 18.66 -10.21 -8.07
CA ARG A 235 19.04 -11.49 -7.46
C ARG A 235 17.96 -12.55 -7.76
N TRP A 236 18.08 -13.24 -8.88
CA TRP A 236 17.16 -14.31 -9.29
C TRP A 236 16.95 -15.41 -8.23
N LEU A 237 18.00 -15.77 -7.48
CA LEU A 237 17.92 -16.82 -6.47
C LEU A 237 17.24 -16.37 -5.17
N SER A 238 17.17 -15.08 -4.85
CA SER A 238 16.42 -14.60 -3.67
C SER A 238 14.93 -14.42 -3.96
N ALA A 239 14.54 -14.24 -5.23
CA ALA A 239 13.12 -14.24 -5.63
C ALA A 239 12.47 -15.62 -5.52
N LEU A 240 13.27 -16.68 -5.42
CA LEU A 240 12.81 -18.05 -5.20
C LEU A 240 12.77 -18.44 -3.71
N GLY A 241 13.02 -17.52 -2.78
CA GLY A 241 13.00 -17.83 -1.34
C GLY A 241 14.16 -18.74 -0.93
N VAL A 242 15.27 -18.11 -0.59
CA VAL A 242 16.28 -18.63 0.36
C VAL A 242 16.26 -17.70 1.54
#